data_AF-A0A355UXS1-F1
#
_entry.id   AF-A0A355UXS1-F1
#
_cell.length_a   1.000
_cell.length_b   1.000
_cell.length_c   1.000
_cell.angle_alpha   90.00
_cell.angle_beta   90.00
_cell.angle_gamma   90.00
#
_symmetry.space_group_name_H-M   'P 1'
#
loop_
_entity.id
_entity.type
_entity.pdbx_description
1 polymer ?
#
loop_
_entity_poly.entity_id
_entity_poly.type
_entity_poly.pdbx_seq_one_letter_code
_entity_poly.pdbx_strand_id
1 'polypeptide(L)'
;MVKEHYSDAVDCALSDFVTPSKFRTVLFEQHNLPGGITEIPVEISLTKETAAKLSFKVPADGILYGFARIKPLVREKFGVNSAKLYINDWEVRFVLVFELGNQTEKAFYVKQEEVIYLIENCCRVPQQR
;
A
#
# COMPACT_ATOMS: atom_id res chain seq x y z
N MET A 1 -7.89 -11.24 13.43
CA MET A 1 -7.86 -9.90 14.07
C MET A 1 -6.46 -9.66 14.60
N VAL A 2 -5.71 -8.77 13.96
CA VAL A 2 -4.30 -8.43 14.28
C VAL A 2 -4.27 -7.08 15.01
N LYS A 3 -5.12 -6.87 16.03
CA LYS A 3 -5.19 -5.54 16.70
C LYS A 3 -4.00 -5.29 17.65
N GLU A 4 -3.36 -6.34 18.16
CA GLU A 4 -2.25 -6.20 19.12
C GLU A 4 -0.86 -6.11 18.48
N HIS A 5 -0.69 -6.48 17.21
CA HIS A 5 0.65 -6.65 16.62
C HIS A 5 1.37 -5.34 16.23
N TYR A 6 0.66 -4.19 16.25
CA TYR A 6 1.20 -2.89 15.81
C TYR A 6 0.92 -1.76 16.81
N SER A 7 0.82 -2.06 18.11
CA SER A 7 0.64 -1.03 19.16
C SER A 7 1.68 0.09 19.11
N ASP A 8 2.90 -0.24 18.68
CA ASP A 8 4.06 0.66 18.67
C ASP A 8 4.24 1.40 17.34
N ALA A 9 3.32 1.23 16.39
CA ALA A 9 3.36 1.96 15.12
C ALA A 9 3.17 3.47 15.37
N VAL A 10 3.95 4.27 14.66
CA VAL A 10 3.91 5.73 14.76
C VAL A 10 3.08 6.33 13.63
N ASP A 11 2.42 7.45 13.89
CA ASP A 11 1.75 8.22 12.85
C ASP A 11 2.77 8.81 11.87
N CYS A 12 2.46 8.73 10.58
CA CYS A 12 3.25 9.33 9.51
C CYS A 12 2.35 9.83 8.38
N ALA A 13 2.88 10.69 7.50
CA ALA A 13 2.21 11.01 6.26
C ALA A 13 2.47 9.89 5.24
N LEU A 14 1.44 9.44 4.52
CA LEU A 14 1.60 8.45 3.46
C LEU A 14 2.58 8.94 2.38
N SER A 15 2.57 10.24 2.12
CA SER A 15 3.46 10.92 1.17
C SER A 15 4.95 10.81 1.51
N ASP A 16 5.31 10.53 2.77
CA ASP A 16 6.70 10.30 3.17
C ASP A 16 7.26 9.02 2.55
N PHE A 17 6.37 8.13 2.08
CA PHE A 17 6.69 6.87 1.44
C PHE A 17 6.23 6.83 0.00
N VAL A 18 4.92 6.98 -0.24
CA VAL A 18 4.26 6.74 -1.52
C VAL A 18 3.39 7.94 -1.90
N THR A 19 3.48 8.34 -3.17
CA THR A 19 2.65 9.40 -3.76
C THR A 19 1.94 8.86 -5.00
N PRO A 20 0.84 9.49 -5.45
CA PRO A 20 0.10 9.00 -6.63
C PRO A 20 0.95 8.83 -7.88
N SER A 21 1.93 9.72 -8.10
CA SER A 21 2.85 9.65 -9.25
C SER A 21 3.87 8.50 -9.16
N LYS A 22 4.10 7.95 -7.97
CA LYS A 22 4.99 6.81 -7.72
C LYS A 22 4.23 5.49 -7.55
N PHE A 23 2.91 5.50 -7.61
CA PHE A 23 2.07 4.33 -7.41
C PHE A 23 1.25 4.02 -8.65
N ARG A 24 1.04 2.73 -8.90
CA ARG A 24 0.12 2.25 -9.92
C ARG A 24 -0.57 0.99 -9.42
N THR A 25 -1.86 0.87 -9.71
CA THR A 25 -2.57 -0.40 -9.49
C THR A 25 -2.18 -1.40 -10.58
N VAL A 26 -2.32 -2.68 -10.28
CA VAL A 26 -2.17 -3.78 -11.23
C VAL A 26 -3.24 -4.84 -11.02
N LEU A 27 -3.41 -5.72 -12.01
CA LEU A 27 -4.22 -6.93 -11.83
C LEU A 27 -3.46 -7.95 -10.97
N PHE A 28 -4.20 -8.87 -10.34
CA PHE A 28 -3.62 -9.94 -9.52
C PHE A 28 -2.52 -10.73 -10.25
N GLU A 29 -2.75 -11.09 -11.51
CA GLU A 29 -1.78 -11.83 -12.33
C GLU A 29 -0.45 -11.06 -12.53
N GLN A 30 -0.54 -9.73 -12.62
CA GLN A 30 0.63 -8.85 -12.80
C GLN A 30 1.37 -8.60 -11.49
N HIS A 31 0.69 -8.69 -10.35
CA HIS A 31 1.29 -8.52 -9.03
C HIS A 31 2.30 -9.63 -8.69
N ASN A 32 2.10 -10.84 -9.24
CA ASN A 32 3.02 -11.97 -9.07
C ASN A 32 4.31 -11.83 -9.89
N LEU A 33 4.40 -10.83 -10.78
CA LEU A 33 5.61 -10.54 -11.53
C LEU A 33 6.58 -9.69 -10.68
N PRO A 34 7.91 -9.79 -10.91
CA PRO A 34 8.86 -8.93 -10.21
C PRO A 34 8.60 -7.46 -10.54
N GLY A 35 8.53 -6.58 -9.53
CA GLY A 35 8.44 -5.12 -9.67
C GLY A 35 9.68 -4.44 -10.27
N GLY A 36 10.56 -5.22 -10.90
CA GLY A 36 11.79 -4.76 -11.54
C GLY A 36 12.80 -4.10 -10.58
N ILE A 37 13.52 -3.13 -11.12
CA ILE A 37 14.68 -2.51 -10.45
C ILE A 37 14.25 -1.48 -9.41
N THR A 38 13.11 -0.79 -9.61
CA THR A 38 12.75 0.41 -8.82
C THR A 38 11.45 0.30 -8.04
N GLU A 39 10.61 -0.69 -8.35
CA GLU A 39 9.32 -0.85 -7.68
C GLU A 39 9.36 -1.95 -6.61
N ILE A 40 8.49 -1.80 -5.62
CA ILE A 40 8.15 -2.82 -4.65
C ILE A 40 6.66 -3.19 -4.79
N PRO A 41 6.27 -4.45 -4.57
CA PRO A 41 4.87 -4.87 -4.57
C PRO A 41 4.10 -4.21 -3.42
N VAL A 42 2.84 -3.89 -3.69
CA VAL A 42 1.90 -3.27 -2.74
C VAL A 42 0.58 -4.04 -2.74
N GLU A 43 0.07 -4.35 -1.56
CA GLU A 43 -1.28 -4.87 -1.35
C GLU A 43 -2.07 -3.92 -0.46
N ILE A 44 -3.25 -3.52 -0.91
CA ILE A 44 -4.15 -2.64 -0.18
C ILE A 44 -5.43 -3.40 0.14
N SER A 45 -5.67 -3.65 1.42
CA SER A 45 -6.89 -4.29 1.92
C SER A 45 -7.87 -3.22 2.34
N LEU A 46 -9.05 -3.18 1.73
CA LEU A 46 -10.10 -2.20 1.99
C LEU A 46 -11.30 -2.84 2.68
N THR A 47 -11.88 -2.14 3.65
CA THR A 47 -13.22 -2.46 4.14
C THR A 47 -14.25 -2.12 3.06
N LYS A 48 -15.45 -2.73 3.14
CA LYS A 48 -16.56 -2.41 2.22
C LYS A 48 -16.95 -0.92 2.28
N GLU A 49 -16.85 -0.33 3.47
CA GLU A 49 -17.17 1.08 3.70
C GLU A 49 -16.17 2.00 2.99
N THR A 50 -14.87 1.74 3.09
CA THR A 50 -13.86 2.51 2.35
C THR A 50 -13.96 2.26 0.85
N ALA A 51 -14.16 1.02 0.41
CA ALA A 51 -14.31 0.68 -1.00
C ALA A 51 -15.50 1.43 -1.66
N ALA A 52 -16.60 1.62 -0.93
CA ALA A 52 -17.77 2.36 -1.42
C ALA A 52 -17.52 3.86 -1.64
N LYS A 53 -16.43 4.43 -1.08
CA LYS A 53 -16.05 5.83 -1.27
C LYS A 53 -15.28 6.07 -2.56
N LEU A 54 -14.82 5.00 -3.24
CA LEU A 54 -13.99 5.12 -4.43
C LEU A 54 -14.83 5.34 -5.71
N SER A 55 -14.22 6.01 -6.70
CA SER A 55 -14.83 6.36 -7.98
C SER A 55 -15.02 5.16 -8.92
N PHE A 56 -14.59 3.97 -8.50
CA PHE A 56 -14.56 2.76 -9.32
C PHE A 56 -14.88 1.54 -8.47
N LYS A 57 -15.23 0.43 -9.12
CA LYS A 57 -15.54 -0.81 -8.44
C LYS A 57 -14.26 -1.52 -7.97
N VAL A 58 -14.18 -1.76 -6.67
CA VAL A 58 -13.16 -2.63 -6.06
C VAL A 58 -13.58 -4.11 -6.24
N PRO A 59 -12.62 -5.04 -6.41
CA PRO A 59 -12.90 -6.47 -6.37
C PRO A 59 -13.66 -6.91 -5.10
N ALA A 60 -14.39 -8.02 -5.18
CA ALA A 60 -15.28 -8.47 -4.11
C ALA A 60 -14.55 -8.87 -2.81
N ASP A 61 -13.27 -9.25 -2.91
CA ASP A 61 -12.39 -9.54 -1.76
C ASP A 61 -11.87 -8.26 -1.07
N GLY A 62 -12.10 -7.09 -1.66
CA GLY A 62 -11.66 -5.80 -1.12
C GLY A 62 -10.17 -5.53 -1.30
N ILE A 63 -9.44 -6.33 -2.10
CA ILE A 63 -7.99 -6.19 -2.25
C ILE A 63 -7.64 -5.48 -3.55
N LEU A 64 -6.80 -4.46 -3.45
CA LEU A 64 -6.15 -3.81 -4.59
C LEU A 64 -4.67 -4.16 -4.60
N TYR A 65 -4.16 -4.54 -5.77
CA TYR A 65 -2.76 -4.81 -5.98
C TYR A 65 -2.09 -3.62 -6.69
N GLY A 66 -0.82 -3.38 -6.38
CA GLY A 66 -0.07 -2.30 -6.99
C GLY A 66 1.42 -2.46 -6.92
N PHE A 67 2.11 -1.49 -7.51
CA PHE A 67 3.54 -1.31 -7.39
C PHE A 67 3.84 0.13 -7.00
N ALA A 68 4.78 0.31 -6.06
CA ALA A 68 5.28 1.61 -5.65
C ALA A 68 6.75 1.76 -6.03
N ARG A 69 7.08 2.82 -6.79
CA ARG A 69 8.44 3.15 -7.22
C ARG A 69 9.25 3.80 -6.10
N ILE A 70 9.54 3.03 -5.06
CA ILE A 70 10.12 3.52 -3.80
C ILE A 70 11.30 2.70 -3.30
N LYS A 71 11.84 1.78 -4.10
CA LYS A 71 12.98 0.93 -3.69
C LYS A 71 14.22 1.73 -3.22
N PRO A 72 14.61 2.86 -3.87
CA PRO A 72 15.70 3.70 -3.35
C PRO A 72 15.42 4.25 -1.95
N LEU A 73 14.18 4.68 -1.70
CA LEU A 73 13.75 5.19 -0.39
C LEU A 73 13.76 4.08 0.67
N VAL A 74 13.30 2.88 0.33
CA VAL A 74 13.37 1.70 1.21
C VAL A 74 14.82 1.39 1.60
N ARG A 75 15.75 1.46 0.65
CA ARG A 75 17.17 1.27 0.91
C ARG A 75 17.75 2.34 1.85
N GLU A 76 17.37 3.60 1.64
CA GLU A 76 17.81 4.72 2.47
C GLU A 76 17.26 4.64 3.90
N LYS A 77 15.96 4.40 4.06
CA LYS A 77 15.29 4.38 5.38
C LYS A 77 15.53 3.10 6.17
N PHE A 78 15.63 1.95 5.51
CA PHE A 78 15.64 0.64 6.18
C PHE A 78 16.91 -0.19 5.92
N GLY A 79 17.80 0.25 5.04
CA GLY A 79 19.05 -0.48 4.74
C GLY A 79 18.87 -1.79 3.96
N VAL A 80 17.67 -2.04 3.40
CA VAL A 80 17.36 -3.28 2.66
C VAL A 80 17.07 -3.01 1.19
N ASN A 81 17.33 -4.00 0.33
CA ASN A 81 17.11 -3.91 -1.12
C ASN A 81 15.76 -4.50 -1.57
N SER A 82 15.04 -5.19 -0.69
CA SER A 82 13.73 -5.76 -0.98
C SER A 82 12.78 -5.50 0.18
N ALA A 83 11.55 -5.13 -0.17
CA ALA A 83 10.44 -5.00 0.75
C ALA A 83 9.14 -5.27 -0.02
N LYS A 84 8.09 -5.60 0.72
CA LYS A 84 6.69 -5.57 0.27
C LYS A 84 5.92 -4.62 1.18
N LEU A 85 5.00 -3.86 0.60
CA LEU A 85 4.18 -2.90 1.34
C LEU A 85 2.75 -3.42 1.45
N TYR A 86 2.22 -3.48 2.65
CA TYR A 86 0.81 -3.73 2.91
C TYR A 86 0.16 -2.46 3.44
N ILE A 87 -1.02 -2.11 2.94
CA ILE A 87 -1.81 -0.96 3.39
C ILE A 87 -3.17 -1.50 3.82
N ASN A 88 -3.34 -1.67 5.13
CA ASN A 88 -4.51 -2.36 5.68
C ASN A 88 -5.49 -1.37 6.30
N ASP A 89 -6.73 -1.41 5.85
CA ASP A 89 -7.84 -0.65 6.41
C ASP A 89 -8.27 -1.23 7.77
N TRP A 90 -8.15 -0.42 8.83
CA TRP A 90 -8.62 -0.75 10.18
C TRP A 90 -9.84 0.11 10.58
N GLU A 91 -10.69 0.45 9.60
CA GLU A 91 -11.94 1.23 9.70
C GLU A 91 -11.72 2.70 10.07
N VAL A 92 -11.02 2.96 11.18
CA VAL A 92 -10.76 4.31 11.72
C VAL A 92 -9.45 4.89 11.19
N ARG A 93 -8.48 4.03 10.86
CA ARG A 93 -7.15 4.42 10.34
C ARG A 93 -6.60 3.29 9.48
N PHE A 94 -5.57 3.60 8.70
CA PHE A 94 -4.85 2.59 7.94
C PHE A 94 -3.53 2.25 8.62
N VAL A 95 -3.10 1.00 8.47
CA VAL A 95 -1.77 0.53 8.88
C VAL A 95 -0.95 0.24 7.65
N LEU A 96 0.14 0.98 7.48
CA LEU A 96 1.20 0.69 6.52
C LEU A 96 2.18 -0.29 7.14
N VAL A 97 2.40 -1.44 6.52
CA VAL A 97 3.37 -2.44 6.97
C VAL A 97 4.39 -2.69 5.86
N PHE A 98 5.64 -2.37 6.13
CA PHE A 98 6.77 -2.81 5.31
C PHE A 98 7.26 -4.16 5.82
N GLU A 99 7.04 -5.21 5.04
CA GLU A 99 7.69 -6.50 5.22
C GLU A 99 9.04 -6.43 4.51
N LEU A 100 10.12 -6.34 5.30
CA LEU A 100 11.48 -6.20 4.79
C LEU A 100 12.07 -7.58 4.44
N GLY A 101 13.00 -7.63 3.49
CA GLY A 101 13.59 -8.90 3.02
C GLY A 101 14.29 -9.76 4.09
N ASN A 102 14.54 -9.21 5.29
CA ASN A 102 15.05 -9.94 6.45
C ASN A 102 13.93 -10.41 7.41
N GLN A 103 12.68 -10.48 6.93
CA GLN A 103 11.49 -10.86 7.70
C GLN A 103 11.19 -9.95 8.91
N THR A 104 11.77 -8.75 8.94
CA THR A 104 11.40 -7.72 9.92
C THR A 104 10.26 -6.88 9.38
N GLU A 105 9.28 -6.58 10.22
CA GLU A 105 8.20 -5.66 9.87
C GLU A 105 8.44 -4.26 10.43
N LYS A 106 8.06 -3.24 9.65
CA LYS A 106 7.97 -1.85 10.11
C LYS A 106 6.57 -1.32 9.82
N ALA A 107 5.86 -0.94 10.88
CA ALA A 107 4.48 -0.50 10.78
C ALA A 107 4.31 0.99 11.11
N PHE A 108 3.39 1.64 10.41
CA PHE A 108 3.06 3.05 10.56
C PHE A 108 1.54 3.24 10.46
N TYR A 109 1.02 4.24 11.17
CA TYR A 109 -0.36 4.68 11.01
C TYR A 109 -0.45 5.81 9.98
N VAL A 110 -1.42 5.73 9.08
CA VAL A 110 -1.74 6.78 8.10
C VAL A 110 -3.23 7.08 8.10
N LYS A 111 -3.60 8.28 7.66
CA LYS A 111 -5.00 8.71 7.62
C LYS A 111 -5.75 8.07 6.46
N GLN A 112 -7.04 7.85 6.65
CA GLN A 112 -7.93 7.29 5.63
C GLN A 112 -7.95 8.15 4.35
N GLU A 113 -8.05 9.48 4.50
CA GLU A 113 -8.07 10.41 3.37
C GLU A 113 -6.82 10.33 2.50
N GLU A 114 -5.64 10.05 3.07
CA GLU A 114 -4.40 9.94 2.31
C GLU A 114 -4.39 8.69 1.42
N VAL A 115 -4.89 7.57 1.92
CA VAL A 115 -4.98 6.32 1.16
C VAL A 115 -6.03 6.44 0.06
N ILE A 116 -7.19 7.03 0.35
CA ILE A 116 -8.22 7.29 -0.67
C ILE A 116 -7.64 8.22 -1.76
N TYR A 117 -6.97 9.31 -1.37
CA TYR A 117 -6.33 10.22 -2.32
C TYR A 117 -5.28 9.51 -3.18
N LEU A 118 -4.47 8.63 -2.59
CA LEU A 118 -3.49 7.83 -3.33
C LEU A 118 -4.15 6.98 -4.41
N ILE A 119 -5.21 6.25 -4.05
CA ILE A 119 -5.88 5.29 -4.95
C ILE A 119 -6.63 6.02 -6.07
N GLU A 120 -7.31 7.13 -5.76
CA GLU A 120 -8.08 7.91 -6.73
C GLU A 120 -7.22 8.55 -7.82
N ASN A 121 -6.02 9.00 -7.44
CA ASN A 121 -5.18 9.86 -8.28
C ASN A 121 -3.95 9.13 -8.86
N CYS A 122 -3.80 7.82 -8.62
CA CYS A 122 -2.70 7.05 -9.18
C CYS A 122 -2.99 6.58 -10.60
N CYS A 123 -1.97 5.98 -11.25
CA CYS A 123 -2.18 5.32 -12.53
C CYS A 123 -2.95 4.00 -12.32
N ARG A 124 -4.24 4.03 -12.66
CA ARG A 124 -5.14 2.88 -12.56
C ARG A 124 -5.11 1.97 -13.78
N VAL A 125 -5.32 0.67 -13.57
CA VAL A 125 -5.56 -0.29 -14.66
C VAL A 125 -6.84 0.08 -15.41
N PRO A 126 -6.96 -0.22 -16.72
CA PRO A 126 -8.13 0.16 -17.51
C PRO A 126 -9.47 -0.29 -16.93
N GLN A 127 -9.51 -1.44 -16.25
CA GLN A 127 -10.72 -2.00 -15.64
C GLN A 127 -11.24 -1.17 -14.45
N GLN A 128 -10.44 -0.26 -13.93
CA GLN A 128 -10.76 0.64 -12.83
C GLN A 128 -10.97 2.09 -13.29
N ARG A 129 -11.08 2.32 -14.61
CA ARG A 129 -11.37 3.63 -15.20
C ARG A 129 -12.85 3.81 -15.49
#